data_AF-A0A1A9HHN0-F1
#
_entry.id   AF-A0A1A9HHN0-F1
#
_cell.length_a   1.000
_cell.length_b   1.000
_cell.length_c   1.000
_cell.angle_alpha   90.00
_cell.angle_beta   90.00
_cell.angle_gamma   90.00
#
_symmetry.space_group_name_H-M   'P 1'
#
loop_
_entity.id
_entity.type
_entity.pdbx_description
1 polymer ?
#
loop_
_entity_poly.entity_id
_entity_poly.type
_entity_poly.pdbx_seq_one_letter_code
_entity_poly.pdbx_strand_id
1 'polypeptide(L)'
;MTLLLPLIPARRVTILSLALMAAMPALAADGGIRETCPKSASVVAGAASAASDVPGSGKGLTTIDLVLVTADFTRPGLVAQEPDEHWHEWKLDEVNRLFVERAPKVLSANGLDGRVIVLPATPQGEKPDFSTLEPNRPALVMVPAKYEKWRPKPLSPKAGAVTYALQTMNLGPDMPQPKCQVEIWGGVGMDSTWGLFKTNVVDAEWIDTRLTGALTMMARQGVVKLSGETAARPKD
;
A
#
# COMPACT_ATOMS: atom_id res chain seq x y z
N MET A 1 59.20 17.04 4.75
CA MET A 1 58.19 16.12 4.17
C MET A 1 56.93 16.25 4.99
N THR A 2 55.93 16.96 4.48
CA THR A 2 54.67 17.17 5.19
C THR A 2 53.56 16.60 4.29
N LEU A 3 52.93 15.53 4.76
CA LEU A 3 51.80 14.88 4.08
C LEU A 3 50.58 15.82 4.10
N LEU A 4 50.13 16.21 2.91
CA LEU A 4 48.82 16.84 2.70
C LEU A 4 47.77 15.74 2.53
N LEU A 5 46.94 15.53 3.57
CA LEU A 5 45.67 14.84 3.41
C LEU A 5 44.68 15.76 2.66
N PRO A 6 43.95 15.28 1.65
CA PRO A 6 42.92 16.07 1.01
C PRO A 6 41.72 16.23 1.96
N LEU A 7 41.56 17.45 2.48
CA LEU A 7 40.33 17.92 3.10
C LEU A 7 39.21 17.91 2.05
N ILE A 8 38.43 16.84 2.04
CA ILE A 8 37.12 16.85 1.37
C ILE A 8 36.31 17.97 2.03
N PRO A 9 35.77 18.94 1.27
CA PRO A 9 35.12 20.10 1.86
C PRO A 9 33.86 19.66 2.61
N ALA A 10 33.90 19.81 3.95
CA ALA A 10 32.83 19.43 4.88
C ALA A 10 31.44 19.91 4.46
N ARG A 11 31.35 21.05 3.74
CA ARG A 11 30.11 21.61 3.17
C ARG A 11 29.34 20.68 2.23
N ARG A 12 30.02 19.82 1.46
CA ARG A 12 29.33 18.91 0.53
C ARG A 12 28.70 17.71 1.24
N VAL A 13 29.29 17.28 2.35
CA VAL A 13 28.77 16.17 3.16
C VAL A 13 27.53 16.62 3.93
N THR A 14 27.54 17.82 4.51
CA THR A 14 26.40 18.33 5.33
C THR A 14 25.12 18.54 4.51
N ILE A 15 25.23 19.01 3.26
CA ILE A 15 24.08 19.22 2.37
C ILE A 15 23.49 17.87 1.90
N LEU A 16 24.35 16.90 1.58
CA LEU A 16 23.91 15.56 1.22
C LEU A 16 23.21 14.85 2.40
N SER A 17 23.73 15.01 3.62
CA SER A 17 23.15 14.45 4.84
C SER A 17 21.81 15.11 5.21
N LEU A 18 21.66 16.44 5.04
CA LEU A 18 20.37 17.12 5.24
C LEU A 18 19.33 16.72 4.19
N ALA A 19 19.72 16.60 2.93
CA ALA A 19 18.83 16.14 1.86
C ALA A 19 18.37 14.68 2.08
N LEU A 20 19.28 13.80 2.54
CA LEU A 20 18.93 12.42 2.88
C LEU A 20 18.01 12.34 4.12
N MET A 21 18.27 13.17 5.14
CA MET A 21 17.44 13.26 6.36
C MET A 21 16.05 13.86 6.10
N ALA A 22 15.88 14.69 5.06
CA ALA A 22 14.58 15.22 4.63
C ALA A 22 13.83 14.28 3.67
N ALA A 23 14.54 13.48 2.88
CA ALA A 23 13.95 12.52 1.95
C ALA A 23 13.41 11.25 2.64
N MET A 24 14.02 10.81 3.74
CA MET A 24 13.58 9.62 4.48
C MET A 24 12.19 9.76 5.13
N PRO A 25 11.82 10.91 5.74
CA PRO A 25 10.46 11.17 6.18
C PRO A 25 9.45 11.26 5.02
N ALA A 26 9.86 11.79 3.86
CA ALA A 26 9.00 11.93 2.68
C ALA A 26 8.55 10.58 2.12
N LEU A 27 9.50 9.64 1.95
CA LEU A 27 9.14 8.27 1.54
C LEU A 27 8.34 7.51 2.60
N ALA A 28 8.58 7.77 3.89
CA ALA A 28 7.83 7.13 4.96
C ALA A 28 6.37 7.65 5.08
N ALA A 29 6.14 8.90 4.65
CA ALA A 29 4.85 9.57 4.79
C ALA A 29 3.92 9.44 3.57
N ASP A 30 4.44 9.18 2.37
CA ASP A 30 3.55 8.88 1.22
C ASP A 30 2.89 7.51 1.39
N GLY A 31 3.54 6.59 2.09
CA GLY A 31 3.11 5.20 2.30
C GLY A 31 3.91 4.20 1.48
N GLY A 32 3.93 2.95 1.90
CA GLY A 32 4.67 1.88 1.25
C GLY A 32 3.91 0.55 1.18
N ILE A 33 4.58 -0.43 0.58
CA ILE A 33 4.14 -1.82 0.55
C ILE A 33 5.28 -2.66 1.10
N ARG A 34 4.96 -3.55 2.03
CA ARG A 34 5.89 -4.46 2.71
C ARG A 34 5.36 -5.85 2.49
N GLU A 35 6.25 -6.69 2.02
CA GLU A 35 5.99 -8.09 1.80
C GLU A 35 6.70 -8.86 2.89
N THR A 36 6.00 -9.78 3.56
CA THR A 36 6.66 -10.74 4.46
C THR A 36 7.21 -11.96 3.70
N CYS A 37 7.09 -12.00 2.37
CA CYS A 37 7.71 -13.03 1.54
C CYS A 37 9.24 -13.00 1.66
N PRO A 38 9.92 -14.17 1.67
CA PRO A 38 11.28 -14.20 1.18
C PRO A 38 11.26 -13.75 -0.29
N LYS A 39 11.99 -12.67 -0.62
CA LYS A 39 12.18 -12.25 -2.01
C LYS A 39 12.71 -13.47 -2.77
N SER A 40 12.04 -13.85 -3.86
CA SER A 40 12.67 -14.70 -4.87
C SER A 40 13.99 -14.01 -5.24
N ALA A 41 15.12 -14.68 -5.06
CA ALA A 41 16.43 -14.11 -5.36
C ALA A 41 16.47 -13.72 -6.84
N SER A 42 16.22 -12.44 -7.13
CA SER A 42 16.24 -11.90 -8.47
C SER A 42 16.49 -10.38 -8.39
N VAL A 43 17.77 -10.08 -8.65
CA VAL A 43 18.37 -8.86 -9.19
C VAL A 43 18.35 -7.58 -8.31
N VAL A 44 19.44 -7.44 -7.56
CA VAL A 44 20.03 -6.14 -7.20
C VAL A 44 20.43 -5.44 -8.50
N ALA A 45 20.09 -4.14 -8.60
CA ALA A 45 20.38 -3.28 -9.74
C ALA A 45 21.85 -3.41 -10.20
N GLY A 46 22.05 -3.88 -11.44
CA GLY A 46 23.40 -3.96 -12.02
C GLY A 46 23.66 -5.07 -13.03
N ALA A 47 22.66 -5.83 -13.49
CA ALA A 47 22.87 -6.80 -14.57
C ALA A 47 21.77 -6.68 -15.63
N ALA A 48 22.10 -5.99 -16.72
CA ALA A 48 21.54 -6.35 -18.02
C ALA A 48 21.90 -7.82 -18.30
N SER A 49 20.94 -8.57 -18.85
CA SER A 49 21.00 -10.01 -19.18
C SER A 49 20.52 -10.96 -18.09
N ALA A 50 19.20 -11.17 -18.05
CA ALA A 50 18.53 -12.48 -18.04
C ALA A 50 17.03 -12.28 -17.74
N ALA A 51 16.32 -11.58 -18.64
CA ALA A 51 14.88 -11.71 -18.73
C ALA A 51 14.58 -12.97 -19.56
N SER A 52 14.78 -14.14 -18.96
CA SER A 52 14.25 -15.41 -19.47
C SER A 52 13.70 -16.20 -18.31
N ASP A 53 12.38 -16.31 -18.32
CA ASP A 53 11.57 -17.33 -17.66
C ASP A 53 11.56 -17.35 -16.14
N VAL A 54 10.70 -16.51 -15.56
CA VAL A 54 9.85 -17.01 -14.48
C VAL A 54 8.85 -17.98 -15.14
N PRO A 55 8.91 -19.30 -14.89
CA PRO A 55 7.94 -20.23 -15.45
C PRO A 55 6.62 -20.00 -14.73
N GLY A 56 5.77 -19.22 -15.38
CA GLY A 56 4.47 -18.81 -14.88
C GLY A 56 3.57 -18.31 -16.00
N SER A 57 3.57 -18.98 -17.15
CA SER A 57 2.50 -18.88 -18.15
C SER A 57 1.17 -19.50 -17.67
N GLY A 58 1.02 -19.72 -16.36
CA GLY A 58 -0.29 -19.90 -15.74
C GLY A 58 -1.13 -18.68 -16.08
N LYS A 59 -2.36 -18.92 -16.56
CA LYS A 59 -3.32 -17.88 -16.90
C LYS A 59 -3.63 -17.09 -15.63
N GLY A 60 -2.84 -16.06 -15.32
CA GLY A 60 -3.11 -15.12 -14.24
C GLY A 60 -4.54 -14.60 -14.39
N LEU A 61 -5.19 -14.35 -13.26
CA LEU A 61 -6.59 -13.95 -13.26
C LEU A 61 -6.75 -12.63 -14.02
N THR A 62 -7.70 -12.60 -14.95
CA THR A 62 -8.21 -11.36 -15.56
C THR A 62 -9.45 -10.84 -14.83
N THR A 63 -9.94 -11.57 -13.84
CA THR A 63 -11.09 -11.20 -13.02
C THR A 63 -10.77 -11.37 -11.54
N ILE A 64 -10.91 -10.31 -10.76
CA ILE A 64 -10.71 -10.30 -9.31
C ILE A 64 -11.59 -9.26 -8.63
N ASP A 65 -12.38 -9.66 -7.66
CA ASP A 65 -13.16 -8.73 -6.84
C ASP A 65 -12.24 -8.01 -5.83
N LEU A 66 -12.49 -6.73 -5.57
CA LEU A 66 -11.78 -5.94 -4.56
C LEU A 66 -12.69 -5.76 -3.35
N VAL A 67 -12.27 -6.28 -2.20
CA VAL A 67 -13.02 -6.22 -0.95
C VAL A 67 -12.30 -5.30 0.02
N LEU A 68 -12.95 -4.24 0.50
CA LEU A 68 -12.46 -3.41 1.60
C LEU A 68 -13.22 -3.73 2.87
N VAL A 69 -12.52 -4.18 3.91
CA VAL A 69 -13.08 -4.20 5.27
C VAL A 69 -12.90 -2.81 5.87
N THR A 70 -14.00 -2.18 6.26
CA THR A 70 -13.96 -0.83 6.85
C THR A 70 -13.41 -0.85 8.27
N ALA A 71 -12.99 0.32 8.76
CA ALA A 71 -12.65 0.54 10.16
C ALA A 71 -13.55 1.65 10.73
N ASP A 72 -14.11 1.43 11.92
CA ASP A 72 -14.78 2.47 12.70
C ASP A 72 -13.83 2.88 13.83
N PHE A 73 -13.24 4.07 13.71
CA PHE A 73 -12.31 4.60 14.69
C PHE A 73 -13.01 5.26 15.89
N THR A 74 -14.34 5.45 15.83
CA THR A 74 -15.12 6.00 16.96
C THR A 74 -15.45 4.95 18.02
N ARG A 75 -15.15 3.68 17.74
CA ARG A 75 -15.35 2.54 18.64
C ARG A 75 -14.11 1.66 18.62
N PRO A 76 -13.87 0.85 19.68
CA PRO A 76 -12.85 -0.17 19.61
C PRO A 76 -13.15 -1.15 18.47
N GLY A 77 -12.13 -1.56 17.73
CA GLY A 77 -12.28 -2.40 16.54
C GLY A 77 -11.01 -3.13 16.16
N LEU A 78 -10.92 -3.60 14.91
CA LEU A 78 -9.76 -4.35 14.40
C LEU A 78 -8.41 -3.65 14.61
N VAL A 79 -8.38 -2.31 14.57
CA VAL A 79 -7.14 -1.53 14.52
C VAL A 79 -6.92 -0.54 15.65
N ALA A 80 -7.97 -0.17 16.38
CA ALA A 80 -7.91 0.80 17.48
C ALA A 80 -8.33 0.12 18.78
N GLN A 81 -7.44 0.13 19.78
CA GLN A 81 -7.74 -0.39 21.12
C GLN A 81 -8.64 0.56 21.91
N GLU A 82 -8.49 1.87 21.68
CA GLU A 82 -9.31 2.92 22.27
C GLU A 82 -9.99 3.72 21.14
N PRO A 83 -11.22 4.23 21.37
CA PRO A 83 -11.85 5.17 20.46
C PRO A 83 -10.96 6.38 20.18
N ASP A 84 -10.99 6.84 18.94
CA ASP A 84 -10.33 8.06 18.51
C ASP A 84 -11.34 9.03 17.91
N GLU A 85 -11.82 9.98 18.72
CA GLU A 85 -12.79 11.00 18.28
C GLU A 85 -12.24 11.97 17.23
N HIS A 86 -10.91 12.08 17.12
CA HIS A 86 -10.25 13.04 16.23
C HIS A 86 -9.86 12.44 14.89
N TRP A 87 -10.25 11.19 14.60
CA TRP A 87 -9.89 10.47 13.36
C TRP A 87 -10.34 11.19 12.08
N HIS A 88 -11.46 11.92 12.12
CA HIS A 88 -11.96 12.76 11.02
C HIS A 88 -10.98 13.87 10.65
N GLU A 89 -10.19 14.37 11.61
CA GLU A 89 -9.14 15.34 11.34
C GLU A 89 -8.04 14.80 10.44
N TRP A 90 -8.07 13.51 10.11
CA TRP A 90 -7.10 12.78 9.31
C TRP A 90 -7.67 12.33 7.94
N LYS A 91 -8.88 12.75 7.57
CA LYS A 91 -9.58 12.32 6.33
C LYS A 91 -9.69 10.80 6.16
N LEU A 92 -9.61 10.05 7.25
CA LEU A 92 -9.71 8.59 7.20
C LEU A 92 -11.13 8.12 6.83
N ASP A 93 -12.13 8.98 7.04
CA ASP A 93 -13.51 8.82 6.60
C ASP A 93 -13.64 8.77 5.07
N GLU A 94 -12.73 9.45 4.36
CA GLU A 94 -12.72 9.50 2.91
C GLU A 94 -12.23 8.19 2.26
N VAL A 95 -11.51 7.34 2.99
CA VAL A 95 -10.92 6.10 2.43
C VAL A 95 -12.01 5.22 1.80
N ASN A 96 -13.10 4.97 2.53
CA ASN A 96 -14.17 4.09 2.06
C ASN A 96 -14.83 4.66 0.81
N ARG A 97 -15.15 5.97 0.83
CA ARG A 97 -15.79 6.67 -0.28
C ARG A 97 -14.90 6.64 -1.53
N LEU A 98 -13.63 7.01 -1.38
CA LEU A 98 -12.67 7.05 -2.47
C LEU A 98 -12.32 5.65 -2.98
N PHE A 99 -12.27 4.64 -2.13
CA PHE A 99 -12.06 3.26 -2.56
C PHE A 99 -13.17 2.79 -3.50
N VAL A 100 -14.43 2.97 -3.12
CA VAL A 100 -15.58 2.64 -3.97
C VAL A 100 -15.54 3.40 -5.30
N GLU A 101 -15.11 4.66 -5.27
CA GLU A 101 -15.04 5.51 -6.46
C GLU A 101 -13.88 5.12 -7.40
N ARG A 102 -12.70 4.83 -6.84
CA ARG A 102 -11.44 4.69 -7.59
C ARG A 102 -11.11 3.24 -7.95
N ALA A 103 -11.43 2.28 -7.10
CA ALA A 103 -11.09 0.88 -7.33
C ALA A 103 -11.59 0.31 -8.68
N PRO A 104 -12.82 0.61 -9.15
CA PRO A 104 -13.26 0.15 -10.47
C PRO A 104 -12.42 0.74 -11.61
N LYS A 105 -12.03 2.01 -11.49
CA LYS A 105 -11.19 2.72 -12.47
C LYS A 105 -9.80 2.10 -12.54
N VAL A 106 -9.22 1.77 -11.38
CA VAL A 106 -7.91 1.10 -11.29
C VAL A 106 -7.96 -0.30 -11.90
N LEU A 107 -8.98 -1.11 -11.61
CA LEU A 107 -9.14 -2.44 -12.23
C LEU A 107 -9.21 -2.33 -13.76
N SER A 108 -10.10 -1.47 -14.26
CA SER A 108 -10.30 -1.28 -15.70
C SER A 108 -9.05 -0.80 -16.42
N ALA A 109 -8.31 0.15 -15.84
CA ALA A 109 -7.04 0.65 -16.38
C ALA A 109 -5.98 -0.45 -16.54
N ASN A 110 -6.08 -1.52 -15.73
CA ASN A 110 -5.15 -2.63 -15.70
C ASN A 110 -5.63 -3.88 -16.44
N GLY A 111 -6.75 -3.79 -17.18
CA GLY A 111 -7.32 -4.90 -17.92
C GLY A 111 -7.94 -5.98 -17.04
N LEU A 112 -8.30 -5.63 -15.80
CA LEU A 112 -8.96 -6.52 -14.85
C LEU A 112 -10.45 -6.17 -14.79
N ASP A 113 -11.29 -7.21 -14.73
CA ASP A 113 -12.71 -7.09 -14.40
C ASP A 113 -12.94 -7.50 -12.94
N GLY A 114 -13.95 -6.94 -12.29
CA GLY A 114 -14.17 -7.20 -10.88
C GLY A 114 -15.15 -6.24 -10.22
N ARG A 115 -15.76 -6.71 -9.13
CA ARG A 115 -16.65 -5.91 -8.32
C ARG A 115 -15.89 -5.29 -7.16
N VAL A 116 -16.39 -4.15 -6.69
CA VAL A 116 -15.94 -3.55 -5.43
C VAL A 116 -16.97 -3.85 -4.36
N ILE A 117 -16.52 -4.46 -3.27
CA ILE A 117 -17.35 -4.87 -2.15
C ILE A 117 -16.80 -4.19 -0.90
N VAL A 118 -17.68 -3.58 -0.11
CA VAL A 118 -17.32 -2.96 1.17
C VAL A 118 -17.98 -3.75 2.28
N LEU A 119 -17.16 -4.30 3.17
CA LEU A 119 -17.61 -5.02 4.36
C LEU A 119 -17.54 -4.10 5.59
N PRO A 120 -18.53 -4.18 6.51
CA PRO A 120 -18.55 -3.36 7.70
C PRO A 120 -17.38 -3.66 8.63
N ALA A 121 -17.07 -2.71 9.52
CA ALA A 121 -16.03 -2.87 10.51
C ALA A 121 -16.34 -4.05 11.43
N THR A 122 -15.32 -4.87 11.68
CA THR A 122 -15.41 -6.04 12.56
C THR A 122 -15.12 -5.63 14.00
N PRO A 123 -15.86 -6.16 15.00
CA PRO A 123 -15.53 -5.98 16.41
C PRO A 123 -14.11 -6.42 16.73
N GLN A 124 -13.54 -5.84 17.79
CA GLN A 124 -12.20 -6.18 18.23
C GLN A 124 -12.12 -7.65 18.66
N GLY A 125 -11.10 -8.38 18.18
CA GLY A 125 -10.87 -9.79 18.51
C GLY A 125 -11.67 -10.77 17.64
N GLU A 126 -12.55 -10.28 16.78
CA GLU A 126 -13.27 -11.09 15.81
C GLU A 126 -12.62 -11.05 14.42
N LYS A 127 -12.87 -12.09 13.62
CA LYS A 127 -12.43 -12.14 12.22
C LYS A 127 -13.50 -11.50 11.33
N PRO A 128 -13.13 -10.81 10.24
CA PRO A 128 -14.12 -10.29 9.31
C PRO A 128 -15.02 -11.40 8.78
N ASP A 129 -16.33 -11.12 8.70
CA ASP A 129 -17.29 -12.06 8.15
C ASP A 129 -17.26 -12.02 6.62
N PHE A 130 -16.70 -13.09 6.04
CA PHE A 130 -16.61 -13.29 4.60
C PHE A 130 -17.71 -14.21 4.06
N SER A 131 -18.68 -14.65 4.88
CA SER A 131 -19.74 -15.57 4.45
C SER A 131 -20.66 -14.98 3.39
N THR A 132 -20.70 -13.66 3.27
CA THR A 132 -21.47 -12.91 2.26
C THR A 132 -20.76 -12.82 0.91
N LEU A 133 -19.48 -13.20 0.83
CA LEU A 133 -18.73 -13.20 -0.42
C LEU A 133 -19.04 -14.44 -1.25
N GLU A 134 -19.08 -14.28 -2.57
CA GLU A 134 -19.30 -15.41 -3.47
C GLU A 134 -18.10 -16.38 -3.41
N PRO A 135 -18.31 -17.67 -3.05
CA PRO A 135 -17.24 -18.61 -2.74
C PRO A 135 -16.38 -18.99 -3.97
N ASN A 136 -16.87 -18.75 -5.18
CA ASN A 136 -16.19 -19.11 -6.42
C ASN A 136 -15.56 -17.91 -7.13
N ARG A 137 -15.67 -16.70 -6.58
CA ARG A 137 -15.08 -15.50 -7.18
C ARG A 137 -13.78 -15.14 -6.46
N PRO A 138 -12.64 -15.12 -7.18
CA PRO A 138 -11.39 -14.64 -6.62
C PRO A 138 -11.53 -13.22 -6.08
N ALA A 139 -10.99 -12.98 -4.89
CA ALA A 139 -11.03 -11.66 -4.28
C ALA A 139 -9.67 -11.27 -3.68
N LEU A 140 -9.31 -10.00 -3.82
CA LEU A 140 -8.30 -9.33 -3.01
C LEU A 140 -9.01 -8.56 -1.90
N VAL A 141 -8.77 -8.97 -0.66
CA VAL A 141 -9.33 -8.39 0.54
C VAL A 141 -8.31 -7.49 1.21
N MET A 142 -8.68 -6.23 1.45
CA MET A 142 -7.93 -5.26 2.22
C MET A 142 -8.51 -5.19 3.63
N VAL A 143 -7.79 -5.75 4.60
CA VAL A 143 -8.20 -5.77 6.01
C VAL A 143 -7.37 -4.74 6.78
N PRO A 144 -7.98 -3.76 7.46
CA PRO A 144 -7.24 -2.82 8.29
C PRO A 144 -6.58 -3.60 9.43
N ALA A 145 -5.27 -3.44 9.58
CA ALA A 145 -4.42 -4.23 10.47
C ALA A 145 -3.80 -3.38 11.59
N LYS A 146 -3.46 -2.12 11.32
CA LYS A 146 -2.87 -1.23 12.32
C LYS A 146 -3.23 0.23 12.07
N TYR A 147 -3.40 0.96 13.16
CA TYR A 147 -3.47 2.41 13.17
C TYR A 147 -2.35 2.99 14.03
N GLU A 148 -1.63 3.98 13.50
CA GLU A 148 -0.59 4.70 14.24
C GLU A 148 -0.76 6.21 14.09
N LYS A 149 -0.70 6.94 15.21
CA LYS A 149 -0.51 8.40 15.22
C LYS A 149 0.93 8.73 15.59
N TRP A 150 1.61 9.54 14.79
CA TRP A 150 2.89 10.10 15.17
C TRP A 150 2.68 11.38 16.01
N ARG A 151 2.51 11.22 17.32
CA ARG A 151 2.74 12.28 18.33
C ARG A 151 3.96 11.81 19.15
N PRO A 152 5.11 12.54 19.27
CA PRO A 152 5.26 13.99 19.32
C PRO A 152 6.49 14.47 18.51
N LYS A 153 6.34 14.83 17.24
CA LYS A 153 7.37 15.66 16.56
C LYS A 153 6.80 17.06 16.38
N PRO A 154 7.47 18.13 16.87
CA PRO A 154 6.96 19.50 16.83
C PRO A 154 6.66 20.01 15.41
N LEU A 155 7.19 19.33 14.40
CA LEU A 155 6.95 19.64 13.00
C LEU A 155 5.74 18.88 12.41
N SER A 156 5.28 17.78 12.99
CA SER A 156 4.32 16.85 12.35
C SER A 156 3.10 16.54 13.23
N PRO A 157 2.32 17.54 13.68
CA PRO A 157 1.24 17.34 14.66
C PRO A 157 0.06 16.50 14.14
N LYS A 158 -0.03 16.33 12.82
CA LYS A 158 -1.07 15.58 12.10
C LYS A 158 -0.46 14.58 11.11
N ALA A 159 0.53 13.80 11.55
CA ALA A 159 1.06 12.67 10.78
C ALA A 159 0.70 11.31 11.43
N GLY A 160 0.23 10.35 10.64
CA GLY A 160 -0.22 9.04 11.10
C GLY A 160 -0.26 8.04 9.95
N ALA A 161 -0.59 6.79 10.22
CA ALA A 161 -0.69 5.77 9.18
C ALA A 161 -1.80 4.76 9.48
N VAL A 162 -2.45 4.29 8.42
CA VAL A 162 -3.29 3.09 8.47
C VAL A 162 -2.60 2.02 7.63
N THR A 163 -2.38 0.87 8.25
CA THR A 163 -1.85 -0.33 7.60
C THR A 163 -3.00 -1.25 7.28
N TYR A 164 -3.07 -1.70 6.04
CA TYR A 164 -3.96 -2.73 5.54
C TYR A 164 -3.16 -3.99 5.24
N ALA A 165 -3.58 -5.12 5.80
CA ALA A 165 -3.12 -6.43 5.38
C ALA A 165 -3.97 -6.90 4.18
N LEU A 166 -3.29 -7.24 3.09
CA LEU A 166 -3.91 -7.86 1.94
C LEU A 166 -4.03 -9.36 2.15
N GLN A 167 -5.19 -9.90 1.80
CA GLN A 167 -5.46 -11.34 1.81
C GLN A 167 -6.13 -11.69 0.49
N THR A 168 -5.75 -12.82 -0.11
CA THR A 168 -6.49 -13.34 -1.27
C THR A 168 -7.44 -14.43 -0.81
N MET A 169 -8.63 -14.46 -1.41
CA MET A 169 -9.65 -15.48 -1.15
C MET A 169 -10.11 -16.13 -2.44
N ASN A 170 -10.61 -17.37 -2.31
CA ASN A 170 -11.26 -18.12 -3.39
C ASN A 170 -10.42 -18.21 -4.68
N LEU A 171 -9.09 -18.24 -4.52
CA LEU A 171 -8.19 -18.55 -5.62
C LEU A 171 -8.42 -20.02 -6.02
N GLY A 172 -8.52 -20.28 -7.32
CA GLY A 172 -8.67 -21.64 -7.84
C GLY A 172 -7.53 -22.57 -7.36
N PRO A 173 -7.75 -23.89 -7.32
CA PRO A 173 -6.79 -24.85 -6.79
C PRO A 173 -5.44 -24.83 -7.51
N ASP A 174 -5.41 -24.42 -8.78
CA ASP A 174 -4.20 -24.34 -9.61
C ASP A 174 -3.48 -22.99 -9.54
N MET A 175 -4.01 -22.04 -8.76
CA MET A 175 -3.42 -20.70 -8.62
C MET A 175 -2.39 -20.68 -7.49
N PRO A 176 -1.28 -19.94 -7.65
CA PRO A 176 -0.33 -19.72 -6.56
C PRO A 176 -1.07 -19.02 -5.41
N GLN A 177 -1.20 -19.72 -4.28
CA GLN A 177 -1.67 -19.11 -3.05
C GLN A 177 -0.54 -18.22 -2.53
N PRO A 178 -0.76 -16.90 -2.40
CA PRO A 178 0.26 -16.04 -1.82
C PRO A 178 0.44 -16.46 -0.37
N LYS A 179 1.59 -17.08 -0.07
CA LYS A 179 1.97 -17.50 1.29
C LYS A 179 2.37 -16.33 2.19
N CYS A 180 2.20 -15.10 1.71
CA CYS A 180 2.78 -13.91 2.28
C CYS A 180 1.70 -12.94 2.72
N GLN A 181 1.96 -12.31 3.86
CA GLN A 181 1.21 -11.14 4.28
C GLN A 181 1.80 -9.94 3.54
N VAL A 182 0.98 -9.29 2.73
CA VAL A 182 1.34 -8.01 2.13
C VAL A 182 0.68 -6.93 2.94
N GLU A 183 1.48 -6.02 3.47
CA GLU A 183 1.00 -4.89 4.22
C GLU A 183 1.19 -3.63 3.38
N ILE A 184 0.09 -2.92 3.16
CA ILE A 184 0.12 -1.60 2.57
C ILE A 184 -0.15 -0.62 3.70
N TRP A 185 0.79 0.29 3.94
CA TRP A 185 0.51 1.44 4.79
C TRP A 185 0.51 2.69 3.95
N GLY A 186 -0.34 3.63 4.31
CA GLY A 186 -0.24 4.98 3.82
C GLY A 186 -0.06 5.93 4.97
N GLY A 187 0.86 6.88 4.81
CA GLY A 187 0.93 8.01 5.73
C GLY A 187 -0.19 8.99 5.43
N VAL A 188 -0.69 9.58 6.49
CA VAL A 188 -1.80 10.52 6.51
C VAL A 188 -1.20 11.80 7.06
N GLY A 189 -0.90 12.75 6.18
CA GLY A 189 -0.52 14.11 6.56
C GLY A 189 0.89 14.60 6.23
N MET A 190 1.43 14.27 5.04
CA MET A 190 2.63 14.96 4.54
C MET A 190 2.59 15.15 3.02
N ASP A 191 3.12 16.27 2.54
CA ASP A 191 3.29 16.60 1.13
C ASP A 191 4.73 16.30 0.70
N SER A 192 4.92 15.37 -0.24
CA SER A 192 6.23 14.94 -0.72
C SER A 192 6.87 15.90 -1.74
N THR A 193 6.10 16.83 -2.32
CA THR A 193 6.60 17.83 -3.27
C THR A 193 7.25 19.02 -2.56
N TRP A 194 6.66 19.46 -1.44
CA TRP A 194 7.06 20.70 -0.79
C TRP A 194 7.82 20.53 0.53
N GLY A 195 7.88 19.32 1.11
CA GLY A 195 8.51 19.10 2.42
C GLY A 195 7.83 19.90 3.55
N LEU A 196 6.61 20.39 3.30
CA LEU A 196 5.81 21.19 4.20
C LEU A 196 4.57 20.40 4.63
N PHE A 197 4.12 20.66 5.85
CA PHE A 197 2.96 19.99 6.43
C PHE A 197 1.67 20.63 5.91
N LYS A 198 0.98 19.99 4.96
CA LYS A 198 -0.44 20.27 4.76
C LYS A 198 -1.29 19.05 4.45
N THR A 199 -2.43 19.02 5.16
CA THR A 199 -3.68 18.27 4.93
C THR A 199 -3.54 16.79 4.62
N ASN A 200 -3.57 15.94 5.66
CA ASN A 200 -4.17 14.60 5.66
C ASN A 200 -4.57 14.08 4.27
N VAL A 201 -3.61 13.57 3.49
CA VAL A 201 -3.82 13.29 2.08
C VAL A 201 -4.40 11.88 1.94
N VAL A 202 -5.68 11.74 2.28
CA VAL A 202 -6.49 10.68 1.71
C VAL A 202 -7.23 11.29 0.53
N ASP A 203 -6.75 11.01 -0.67
CA ASP A 203 -7.31 11.49 -1.94
C ASP A 203 -7.30 10.39 -3.02
N ALA A 204 -7.72 10.74 -4.23
CA ALA A 204 -7.80 9.81 -5.35
C ALA A 204 -6.43 9.22 -5.72
N GLU A 205 -5.39 10.05 -5.77
CA GLU A 205 -4.04 9.65 -6.13
C GLU A 205 -3.46 8.67 -5.09
N TRP A 206 -3.71 8.94 -3.80
CA TRP A 206 -3.30 8.05 -2.73
C TRP A 206 -3.95 6.66 -2.88
N ILE A 207 -5.28 6.60 -3.07
CA ILE A 207 -6.00 5.32 -3.24
C ILE A 207 -5.51 4.57 -4.48
N ASP A 208 -5.37 5.26 -5.60
CA ASP A 208 -4.88 4.67 -6.84
C ASP A 208 -3.47 4.08 -6.66
N THR A 209 -2.59 4.80 -5.96
CA THR A 209 -1.21 4.35 -5.71
C THR A 209 -1.17 3.10 -4.85
N ARG A 210 -1.98 3.02 -3.80
CA ARG A 210 -2.08 1.84 -2.94
C ARG A 210 -2.61 0.62 -3.71
N LEU A 211 -3.67 0.82 -4.50
CA LEU A 211 -4.27 -0.24 -5.30
C LEU A 211 -3.35 -0.74 -6.42
N THR A 212 -2.74 0.17 -7.18
CA THR A 212 -1.79 -0.20 -8.24
C THR A 212 -0.56 -0.91 -7.69
N GLY A 213 -0.05 -0.49 -6.54
CA GLY A 213 1.01 -1.22 -5.86
C GLY A 213 0.58 -2.65 -5.47
N ALA A 214 -0.62 -2.83 -4.91
CA ALA A 214 -1.20 -4.15 -4.61
C ALA A 214 -1.32 -5.05 -5.86
N LEU A 215 -1.82 -4.49 -6.96
CA LEU A 215 -1.98 -5.20 -8.23
C LEU A 215 -0.64 -5.60 -8.84
N THR A 216 0.34 -4.68 -8.85
CA THR A 216 1.70 -4.95 -9.34
C THR A 216 2.34 -6.11 -8.57
N MET A 217 2.13 -6.13 -7.27
CA MET A 217 2.55 -7.19 -6.38
C MET A 217 1.92 -8.55 -6.71
N MET A 218 0.60 -8.60 -6.83
CA MET A 218 -0.11 -9.83 -7.23
C MET A 218 0.33 -10.33 -8.61
N ALA A 219 0.61 -9.42 -9.54
CA ALA A 219 1.08 -9.76 -10.87
C ALA A 219 2.46 -10.39 -10.85
N ARG A 220 3.39 -9.85 -10.05
CA ARG A 220 4.72 -10.44 -9.83
C ARG A 220 4.66 -11.84 -9.23
N GLN A 221 3.62 -12.14 -8.45
CA GLN A 221 3.38 -13.45 -7.86
C GLN A 221 2.59 -14.38 -8.79
N GLY A 222 2.24 -13.95 -10.00
CA GLY A 222 1.49 -14.74 -10.97
C GLY A 222 0.00 -14.91 -10.64
N VAL A 223 -0.54 -14.13 -9.70
CA VAL A 223 -1.94 -14.22 -9.26
C VAL A 223 -2.87 -13.53 -10.26
N VAL A 224 -2.53 -12.31 -10.70
CA VAL A 224 -3.30 -11.54 -11.68
C VAL A 224 -2.50 -11.29 -12.95
N LYS A 225 -3.20 -11.15 -14.08
CA LYS A 225 -2.61 -10.75 -15.35
C LYS A 225 -2.95 -9.29 -15.61
N LEU A 226 -1.94 -8.43 -15.59
CA LEU A 226 -2.09 -7.00 -15.91
C LEU A 226 -1.97 -6.77 -17.43
N SER A 227 -2.48 -5.64 -17.89
CA SER A 227 -2.33 -5.15 -19.27
C SER A 227 -0.88 -4.75 -19.61
N GLY A 228 -0.04 -4.44 -18.62
CA GLY A 228 1.38 -4.08 -18.76
C GLY A 228 2.28 -4.76 -17.73
N GLU A 229 3.58 -4.41 -17.72
CA GLU A 229 4.58 -4.98 -16.79
C GLU A 229 4.33 -4.60 -15.32
N THR A 230 3.76 -3.42 -15.08
CA THR A 230 3.34 -2.92 -13.78
C THR A 230 1.95 -2.34 -13.88
N ALA A 231 1.26 -2.23 -12.74
CA ALA A 231 -0.07 -1.66 -12.74
C ALA A 231 0.00 -0.14 -12.97
N ALA A 232 -0.86 0.35 -13.85
CA ALA A 232 -0.98 1.76 -14.16
C ALA A 232 -2.15 2.38 -13.38
N ARG A 233 -1.98 3.64 -12.99
CA ARG A 233 -3.10 4.45 -12.48
C ARG A 233 -4.08 4.75 -13.61
N PRO A 234 -5.38 4.91 -13.31
CA PRO A 234 -6.33 5.39 -14.30
C PRO A 234 -5.91 6.77 -14.80
N LYS A 235 -6.20 7.06 -16.07
CA LYS A 235 -6.16 8.43 -16.58
C LYS A 235 -7.39 9.14 -16.01
N ASP A 236 -7.17 10.26 -15.33
CA ASP A 236 -8.25 11.03 -14.69
C ASP A 236 -9.33 11.49 -15.67
#